data_AF-A0A2A2ERH2-F1
#
_entry.id   AF-A0A2A2ERH2-F1
#
_cell.length_a   1.000
_cell.length_b   1.000
_cell.length_c   1.000
_cell.angle_alpha   90.00
_cell.angle_beta   90.00
_cell.angle_gamma   90.00
#
_symmetry.space_group_name_H-M   'P 1'
#
loop_
_entity.id
_entity.type
_entity.pdbx_description
1 polymer ?
#
loop_
_entity_poly.entity_id
_entity_poly.type
_entity_poly.pdbx_seq_one_letter_code
_entity_poly.pdbx_strand_id
1 'polypeptide(L)'
;MHGKCHLERELLNLSFLRGRRSLPDTAQDQCDPSWEVPRTGVELLATPYRQQLLKAIHESTSLTSPVFEAYVKEPLQRYAERVQRLPASESHHHSYPGGMLDHGLETCVFGLRLRRQHLLPPKASPEMQSSTGELWSVAIIYACLLHDIAKVIVDVDIYLKSGRRWCLWEGVIPDEYRFRYVKGRDYFLHSATNLLLCKEVVGNSALEWLRSQPQLFGLVMYTISGHSERSGVVGEIVNQADRASVAKSLGGKVFNVEKAPRDSLQSKLRGAIRHIVKQKIKLNEKGAQGFVTSEALWLVTPLVPREIKSYLLSHGIGGVPSNETRLYDEMQSHGLIMENQEGRSVWKCRVELGEWSAELSMVKVHKSLVWSGEEVAEEFSGSVQALEGSQDQQEEPSTTPPDEVSGAQSHESDEEKYLPDDLEASILAIAGGSKEEPPAPDEKSEGEGSNEKVGPEAGSPGEAFLEWMRSGLSSHKVLMNDSKALVHTVDGKLFIVSPKVFKRYCQEVSGEEGEWKSVQDSFQKLKLHKKNKDGGSFHKVKVVGPNKKSSTLCGYLVDKDDLMEEGKEVFDNPFIDLVDGNPEE
;
A
#
# COMPACT_ATOMS: atom_id res chain seq x y z
N MET A 1 -9.18 -29.15 65.34
CA MET A 1 -9.67 -28.72 64.01
C MET A 1 -9.45 -27.23 63.88
N HIS A 2 -8.26 -26.88 63.39
CA HIS A 2 -7.82 -25.52 63.05
C HIS A 2 -8.01 -25.35 61.55
N GLY A 3 -8.51 -24.19 61.11
CA GLY A 3 -8.48 -23.81 59.69
C GLY A 3 -9.75 -23.11 59.24
N LYS A 4 -9.71 -21.77 59.30
CA LYS A 4 -10.36 -20.79 58.39
C LYS A 4 -10.52 -19.45 59.12
N CYS A 5 -9.42 -18.69 59.27
CA CYS A 5 -9.49 -17.27 59.61
C CYS A 5 -8.15 -16.55 59.32
N HIS A 6 -7.55 -16.77 58.14
CA HIS A 6 -6.24 -16.17 57.81
C HIS A 6 -6.13 -15.56 56.40
N LEU A 7 -7.25 -15.37 55.67
CA LEU A 7 -7.22 -14.78 54.31
C LEU A 7 -7.98 -13.45 54.15
N GLU A 8 -8.54 -12.87 55.22
CA GLU A 8 -9.26 -11.58 55.14
C GLU A 8 -8.50 -10.39 55.75
N ARG A 9 -7.19 -10.53 56.05
CA ARG A 9 -6.39 -9.46 56.70
C ARG A 9 -5.19 -8.92 55.91
N GLU A 10 -4.91 -9.41 54.70
CA GLU A 10 -3.78 -8.91 53.89
C GLU A 10 -4.16 -7.92 52.76
N LEU A 11 -5.44 -7.65 52.52
CA LEU A 11 -5.87 -6.75 51.43
C LEU A 11 -6.08 -5.28 51.83
N LEU A 12 -5.63 -4.85 53.02
CA LEU A 12 -5.93 -3.51 53.55
C LEU A 12 -4.71 -2.62 53.87
N ASN A 13 -3.48 -3.02 53.50
CA ASN A 13 -2.26 -2.30 53.94
C ASN A 13 -1.22 -1.98 52.85
N LEU A 14 -1.64 -1.55 51.64
CA LEU A 14 -0.73 -0.90 50.68
C LEU A 14 -1.37 0.35 50.04
N SER A 15 -1.91 1.23 50.88
CA SER A 15 -2.37 2.57 50.49
C SER A 15 -1.81 3.66 51.42
N PHE A 16 -0.50 3.69 51.66
CA PHE A 16 0.16 4.86 52.24
C PHE A 16 1.55 5.02 51.66
N LEU A 17 1.68 5.92 50.67
CA LEU A 17 2.74 6.92 50.54
C LEU A 17 2.40 7.82 49.34
N ARG A 18 1.55 8.81 49.62
CA ARG A 18 1.28 9.96 48.74
C ARG A 18 2.21 11.09 49.20
N GLY A 19 3.11 11.56 48.34
CA GLY A 19 3.71 12.89 48.52
C GLY A 19 5.13 13.10 47.99
N ARG A 20 5.26 13.49 46.72
CA ARG A 20 5.68 14.85 46.35
C ARG A 20 5.36 15.11 44.88
N ARG A 21 4.45 16.07 44.67
CA ARG A 21 4.15 16.68 43.37
C ARG A 21 5.31 17.59 42.99
N SER A 22 5.87 17.38 41.81
CA SER A 22 6.53 18.42 41.02
C SER A 22 5.72 18.61 39.74
N LEU A 23 5.23 19.83 39.51
CA LEU A 23 4.70 20.31 38.24
C LEU A 23 5.63 21.44 37.77
N PRO A 24 5.59 21.85 36.50
CA PRO A 24 5.47 21.06 35.28
C PRO A 24 6.73 21.27 34.42
N ASP A 25 7.20 20.26 33.70
CA ASP A 25 8.14 20.51 32.60
C ASP A 25 7.38 20.43 31.28
N THR A 26 7.54 21.50 30.51
CA THR A 26 6.69 21.87 29.39
C THR A 26 7.17 21.09 28.18
N ALA A 27 6.77 19.82 28.09
CA ALA A 27 6.86 19.08 26.83
C ALA A 27 5.90 19.76 25.87
N GLN A 28 6.46 20.43 24.87
CA GLN A 28 5.75 21.16 23.84
C GLN A 28 4.67 20.27 23.23
N ASP A 29 3.42 20.65 23.52
CA ASP A 29 2.21 20.31 22.78
C ASP A 29 2.47 20.56 21.29
N GLN A 30 2.71 19.50 20.54
CA GLN A 30 2.61 19.52 19.09
C GLN A 30 1.22 18.97 18.71
N CYS A 31 0.30 19.92 18.50
CA CYS A 31 -0.98 19.88 17.78
C CYS A 31 -1.94 18.69 18.01
N ASP A 32 -3.04 18.98 18.70
CA ASP A 32 -4.24 18.16 18.94
C ASP A 32 -4.88 17.61 17.64
N PRO A 33 -4.83 16.29 17.36
CA PRO A 33 -5.62 15.64 16.33
C PRO A 33 -6.97 15.21 16.92
N SER A 34 -8.05 15.81 16.42
CA SER A 34 -9.47 15.55 16.77
C SER A 34 -9.75 14.10 17.15
N TRP A 35 -10.32 13.87 18.34
CA TRP A 35 -10.86 12.57 18.75
C TRP A 35 -11.81 12.01 17.67
N GLU A 36 -11.65 10.73 17.34
CA GLU A 36 -12.52 10.05 16.38
C GLU A 36 -13.78 9.55 17.08
N VAL A 37 -14.94 9.82 16.47
CA VAL A 37 -16.25 9.37 16.98
C VAL A 37 -16.56 7.98 16.40
N PRO A 38 -16.89 6.97 17.23
CA PRO A 38 -17.32 5.66 16.75
C PRO A 38 -18.53 5.76 15.82
N ARG A 39 -18.53 4.96 14.76
CA ARG A 39 -19.61 4.89 13.76
C ARG A 39 -20.16 3.48 13.66
N THR A 40 -21.43 3.39 13.24
CA THR A 40 -22.07 2.11 12.95
C THR A 40 -21.49 1.48 11.69
N GLY A 41 -21.64 0.17 11.53
CA GLY A 41 -21.16 -0.54 10.35
C GLY A 41 -21.84 -0.03 9.07
N VAL A 42 -23.11 0.37 9.17
CA VAL A 42 -23.88 0.96 8.07
C VAL A 42 -23.25 2.27 7.61
N GLU A 43 -22.93 3.19 8.54
CA GLU A 43 -22.32 4.48 8.23
C GLU A 43 -20.91 4.31 7.65
N LEU A 44 -20.12 3.40 8.22
CA LEU A 44 -18.76 3.12 7.76
C LEU A 44 -18.76 2.56 6.34
N LEU A 45 -19.74 1.75 5.98
CA LEU A 45 -19.86 1.16 4.65
C LEU A 45 -20.53 2.09 3.63
N ALA A 46 -21.14 3.20 4.05
CA ALA A 46 -21.97 4.05 3.18
C ALA A 46 -21.20 4.87 2.13
N THR A 47 -19.86 4.96 2.22
CA THR A 47 -19.07 5.72 1.24
C THR A 47 -19.25 5.16 -0.19
N PRO A 48 -19.24 6.00 -1.25
CA PRO A 48 -19.44 5.52 -2.62
C PRO A 48 -18.49 4.38 -3.02
N TYR A 49 -17.22 4.48 -2.60
CA TYR A 49 -16.22 3.45 -2.86
C TYR A 49 -16.58 2.11 -2.20
N ARG A 50 -16.90 2.12 -0.90
CA ARG A 50 -17.26 0.89 -0.17
C ARG A 50 -18.58 0.29 -0.66
N GLN A 51 -19.53 1.11 -1.10
CA GLN A 51 -20.75 0.63 -1.75
C GLN A 51 -20.46 -0.06 -3.10
N GLN A 52 -19.50 0.43 -3.89
CA GLN A 52 -19.04 -0.25 -5.09
C GLN A 52 -18.39 -1.60 -4.77
N LEU A 53 -17.55 -1.67 -3.74
CA LEU A 53 -16.94 -2.93 -3.29
C LEU A 53 -18.00 -3.93 -2.80
N LEU A 54 -18.96 -3.48 -2.00
CA LEU A 54 -20.09 -4.30 -1.55
C LEU A 54 -20.92 -4.84 -2.71
N LYS A 55 -21.22 -3.99 -3.70
CA LYS A 55 -21.90 -4.39 -4.94
C LYS A 55 -21.10 -5.46 -5.68
N ALA A 56 -19.78 -5.28 -5.83
CA ALA A 56 -18.91 -6.26 -6.48
C ALA A 56 -18.85 -7.59 -5.72
N ILE A 57 -18.84 -7.56 -4.38
CA ILE A 57 -18.92 -8.77 -3.55
C ILE A 57 -20.25 -9.48 -3.80
N HIS A 58 -21.36 -8.74 -3.78
CA HIS A 58 -22.71 -9.30 -4.01
C HIS A 58 -22.81 -9.95 -5.40
N GLU A 59 -22.42 -9.24 -6.46
CA GLU A 59 -22.39 -9.72 -7.85
C GLU A 59 -21.40 -10.89 -8.06
N SER A 60 -20.47 -11.10 -7.13
CA SER A 60 -19.54 -12.23 -7.16
C SER A 60 -20.08 -13.50 -6.49
N THR A 61 -21.26 -13.42 -5.88
CA THR A 61 -21.96 -14.53 -5.25
C THR A 61 -23.32 -14.77 -5.92
N SER A 62 -23.86 -15.98 -5.79
CA SER A 62 -25.19 -16.32 -6.30
C SER A 62 -26.25 -16.35 -5.18
N LEU A 63 -25.98 -15.67 -4.07
CA LEU A 63 -26.84 -15.65 -2.89
C LEU A 63 -28.12 -14.86 -3.15
N THR A 64 -29.23 -15.33 -2.59
CA THR A 64 -30.46 -14.51 -2.53
C THR A 64 -30.25 -13.34 -1.57
N SER A 65 -30.95 -12.23 -1.77
CA SER A 65 -30.77 -11.02 -0.94
C SER A 65 -30.89 -11.29 0.57
N PRO A 66 -31.86 -12.08 1.08
CA PRO A 66 -31.92 -12.38 2.52
C PRO A 66 -30.71 -13.15 3.04
N VAL A 67 -30.16 -14.07 2.23
CA VAL A 67 -28.98 -14.86 2.61
C VAL A 67 -27.72 -14.00 2.54
N PHE A 68 -27.59 -13.15 1.52
CA PHE A 68 -26.49 -12.19 1.41
C PHE A 68 -26.46 -11.22 2.58
N GLU A 69 -27.62 -10.66 2.97
CA GLU A 69 -27.72 -9.77 4.12
C GLU A 69 -27.21 -10.47 5.40
N ALA A 70 -27.74 -11.66 5.71
CA ALA A 70 -27.42 -12.37 6.95
C ALA A 70 -25.99 -12.96 7.00
N TYR A 71 -25.48 -13.47 5.89
CA TYR A 71 -24.20 -14.22 5.86
C TYR A 71 -23.04 -13.46 5.24
N VAL A 72 -23.25 -12.27 4.66
CA VAL A 72 -22.15 -11.48 4.10
C VAL A 72 -22.18 -10.06 4.63
N LYS A 73 -23.29 -9.35 4.47
CA LYS A 73 -23.36 -7.93 4.83
C LYS A 73 -23.33 -7.70 6.34
N GLU A 74 -24.06 -8.49 7.13
CA GLU A 74 -24.00 -8.41 8.60
C GLU A 74 -22.59 -8.69 9.16
N PRO A 75 -21.86 -9.74 8.73
CA PRO A 75 -20.45 -9.90 9.06
C PRO A 75 -19.56 -8.72 8.64
N LEU A 76 -19.78 -8.15 7.45
CA LEU A 76 -19.03 -6.98 6.98
C LEU A 76 -19.31 -5.73 7.84
N GLN A 77 -20.56 -5.54 8.28
CA GLN A 77 -20.92 -4.47 9.21
C GLN A 77 -20.26 -4.66 10.57
N ARG A 78 -20.30 -5.88 11.13
CA ARG A 78 -19.61 -6.19 12.39
C ARG A 78 -18.09 -6.05 12.29
N TYR A 79 -17.51 -6.40 11.14
CA TYR A 79 -16.11 -6.13 10.84
C TYR A 79 -15.82 -4.63 10.83
N ALA A 80 -16.61 -3.85 10.10
CA ALA A 80 -16.48 -2.40 10.02
C ALA A 80 -16.58 -1.74 11.41
N GLU A 81 -17.55 -2.12 12.23
CA GLU A 81 -17.72 -1.59 13.60
C GLU A 81 -16.53 -1.86 14.52
N ARG A 82 -15.75 -2.88 14.21
CA ARG A 82 -14.56 -3.24 14.99
C ARG A 82 -13.35 -2.44 14.51
N VAL A 83 -13.10 -2.43 13.21
CA VAL A 83 -11.91 -1.76 12.67
C VAL A 83 -12.09 -0.25 12.55
N GLN A 84 -13.33 0.26 12.59
CA GLN A 84 -13.67 1.69 12.57
C GLN A 84 -12.89 2.44 11.48
N ARG A 85 -12.26 3.57 11.84
CA ARG A 85 -11.35 4.33 10.97
C ARG A 85 -9.89 4.00 11.23
N LEU A 86 -9.57 2.82 11.76
CA LEU A 86 -8.20 2.42 12.00
C LEU A 86 -7.47 2.15 10.67
N PRO A 87 -6.19 2.54 10.57
CA PRO A 87 -5.33 2.19 9.45
C PRO A 87 -4.93 0.71 9.48
N ALA A 88 -4.64 0.12 8.32
CA ALA A 88 -4.14 -1.25 8.23
C ALA A 88 -2.63 -1.37 8.46
N SER A 89 -1.89 -0.25 8.33
CA SER A 89 -0.42 -0.22 8.31
C SER A 89 0.13 1.18 8.60
N GLU A 90 1.36 1.32 9.10
CA GLU A 90 1.95 2.65 9.35
C GLU A 90 2.36 3.41 8.08
N SER A 91 2.86 2.70 7.08
CA SER A 91 3.61 3.29 5.97
C SER A 91 3.18 2.82 4.58
N HIS A 92 2.15 1.96 4.48
CA HIS A 92 1.70 1.39 3.20
C HIS A 92 0.43 2.06 2.67
N HIS A 93 -0.07 1.58 1.53
CA HIS A 93 -1.26 2.09 0.84
C HIS A 93 -2.49 2.23 1.73
N HIS A 94 -2.64 1.41 2.77
CA HIS A 94 -3.77 1.45 3.70
C HIS A 94 -3.43 2.11 5.04
N SER A 95 -2.47 3.05 5.07
CA SER A 95 -2.09 3.81 6.27
C SER A 95 -2.99 4.98 6.63
N TYR A 96 -3.96 5.29 5.77
CA TYR A 96 -4.91 6.36 5.99
C TYR A 96 -6.07 5.92 6.93
N PRO A 97 -6.82 6.88 7.52
CA PRO A 97 -7.98 6.57 8.35
C PRO A 97 -9.06 5.77 7.62
N GLY A 98 -9.35 4.56 8.11
CA GLY A 98 -10.28 3.60 7.50
C GLY A 98 -9.63 2.61 6.55
N GLY A 99 -8.29 2.68 6.38
CA GLY A 99 -7.55 1.78 5.49
C GLY A 99 -7.70 0.30 5.85
N MET A 100 -7.91 -0.07 7.12
CA MET A 100 -8.17 -1.47 7.50
C MET A 100 -9.48 -1.99 6.91
N LEU A 101 -10.54 -1.17 6.91
CA LEU A 101 -11.82 -1.56 6.33
C LEU A 101 -11.73 -1.70 4.81
N ASP A 102 -11.07 -0.74 4.16
CA ASP A 102 -10.89 -0.76 2.71
C ASP A 102 -10.02 -1.95 2.27
N HIS A 103 -8.94 -2.24 2.99
CA HIS A 103 -8.12 -3.44 2.80
C HIS A 103 -8.97 -4.71 2.84
N GLY A 104 -9.71 -4.94 3.92
CA GLY A 104 -10.54 -6.14 4.08
C GLY A 104 -11.58 -6.30 2.96
N LEU A 105 -12.23 -5.22 2.54
CA LEU A 105 -13.22 -5.24 1.44
C LEU A 105 -12.57 -5.53 0.08
N GLU A 106 -11.42 -4.92 -0.21
CA GLU A 106 -10.66 -5.16 -1.42
C GLU A 106 -10.16 -6.60 -1.49
N THR A 107 -9.58 -7.12 -0.40
CA THR A 107 -9.16 -8.52 -0.30
C THR A 107 -10.34 -9.48 -0.55
N CYS A 108 -11.56 -9.15 -0.09
CA CYS A 108 -12.75 -9.95 -0.39
C CYS A 108 -13.08 -9.97 -1.89
N VAL A 109 -13.07 -8.81 -2.55
CA VAL A 109 -13.33 -8.70 -3.99
C VAL A 109 -12.31 -9.51 -4.79
N PHE A 110 -11.02 -9.37 -4.47
CA PHE A 110 -9.96 -10.15 -5.13
C PHE A 110 -10.06 -11.65 -4.84
N GLY A 111 -10.34 -12.03 -3.59
CA GLY A 111 -10.52 -13.43 -3.19
C GLY A 111 -11.66 -14.11 -3.95
N LEU A 112 -12.79 -13.43 -4.12
CA LEU A 112 -13.92 -13.95 -4.89
C LEU A 112 -13.64 -14.05 -6.39
N ARG A 113 -12.85 -13.13 -6.96
CA ARG A 113 -12.39 -13.22 -8.35
C ARG A 113 -11.49 -14.42 -8.57
N LEU A 114 -10.52 -14.64 -7.68
CA LEU A 114 -9.62 -15.80 -7.72
C LEU A 114 -10.39 -17.11 -7.50
N ARG A 115 -11.41 -17.10 -6.63
CA ARG A 115 -12.30 -18.23 -6.43
C ARG A 115 -12.99 -18.69 -7.73
N ARG A 116 -13.36 -17.78 -8.62
CA ARG A 116 -14.00 -18.13 -9.92
C ARG A 116 -13.08 -18.95 -10.84
N GLN A 117 -11.76 -18.87 -10.64
CA GLN A 117 -10.78 -19.66 -11.39
C GLN A 117 -10.61 -21.08 -10.83
N HIS A 118 -11.22 -21.38 -9.67
CA HIS A 118 -11.08 -22.65 -8.98
C HIS A 118 -12.40 -23.44 -8.97
N LEU A 119 -12.31 -24.75 -9.24
CA LEU A 119 -13.40 -25.69 -9.01
C LEU A 119 -13.37 -26.13 -7.54
N LEU A 120 -14.19 -25.49 -6.71
CA LEU A 120 -14.27 -25.72 -5.27
C LEU A 120 -15.57 -26.43 -4.88
N PRO A 121 -15.55 -27.46 -4.00
CA PRO A 121 -14.37 -28.09 -3.39
C PRO A 121 -13.46 -28.83 -4.40
N PRO A 122 -12.13 -28.91 -4.14
CA PRO A 122 -11.22 -29.69 -4.97
C PRO A 122 -11.60 -31.17 -4.97
N LYS A 123 -11.53 -31.83 -6.14
CA LYS A 123 -11.80 -33.27 -6.32
C LYS A 123 -13.23 -33.72 -5.95
N ALA A 124 -14.14 -32.80 -5.68
CA ALA A 124 -15.56 -33.11 -5.49
C ALA A 124 -16.27 -33.30 -6.84
N SER A 125 -17.41 -33.99 -6.83
CA SER A 125 -18.24 -34.11 -8.03
C SER A 125 -18.84 -32.74 -8.42
N PRO A 126 -19.20 -32.52 -9.69
CA PRO A 126 -19.83 -31.27 -10.13
C PRO A 126 -21.11 -30.92 -9.33
N GLU A 127 -21.90 -31.91 -8.92
CA GLU A 127 -23.11 -31.70 -8.11
C GLU A 127 -22.76 -31.19 -6.71
N MET A 128 -21.71 -31.73 -6.10
CA MET A 128 -21.21 -31.27 -4.79
C MET A 128 -20.57 -29.87 -4.88
N GLN A 129 -19.86 -29.58 -5.97
CA GLN A 129 -19.28 -28.25 -6.23
C GLN A 129 -20.38 -27.20 -6.42
N SER A 130 -21.44 -27.54 -7.16
CA SER A 130 -22.60 -26.66 -7.33
C SER A 130 -23.34 -26.42 -6.02
N SER A 131 -23.65 -27.49 -5.26
CA SER A 131 -24.43 -27.37 -4.02
C SER A 131 -23.72 -26.67 -2.87
N THR A 132 -22.38 -26.73 -2.81
CA THR A 132 -21.59 -26.14 -1.72
C THR A 132 -20.81 -24.89 -2.14
N GLY A 133 -20.81 -24.53 -3.42
CA GLY A 133 -19.98 -23.47 -3.97
C GLY A 133 -20.18 -22.09 -3.31
N GLU A 134 -21.43 -21.76 -2.95
CA GLU A 134 -21.71 -20.49 -2.27
C GLU A 134 -21.18 -20.46 -0.83
N LEU A 135 -21.21 -21.60 -0.11
CA LEU A 135 -20.57 -21.72 1.19
C LEU A 135 -19.05 -21.51 1.10
N TRP A 136 -18.40 -22.02 0.06
CA TRP A 136 -16.98 -21.78 -0.19
C TRP A 136 -16.68 -20.30 -0.49
N SER A 137 -17.57 -19.62 -1.21
CA SER A 137 -17.43 -18.18 -1.48
C SER A 137 -17.50 -17.37 -0.19
N VAL A 138 -18.49 -17.67 0.65
CA VAL A 138 -18.66 -17.02 1.95
C VAL A 138 -17.50 -17.35 2.91
N ALA A 139 -17.01 -18.58 2.89
CA ALA A 139 -15.83 -18.99 3.65
C ALA A 139 -14.57 -18.19 3.27
N ILE A 140 -14.38 -17.91 1.98
CA ILE A 140 -13.27 -17.08 1.48
C ILE A 140 -13.45 -15.63 1.92
N ILE A 141 -14.66 -15.08 1.88
CA ILE A 141 -14.94 -13.73 2.43
C ILE A 141 -14.51 -13.67 3.90
N TYR A 142 -14.92 -14.64 4.72
CA TYR A 142 -14.54 -14.65 6.13
C TYR A 142 -13.04 -14.76 6.35
N ALA A 143 -12.35 -15.60 5.57
CA ALA A 143 -10.90 -15.73 5.65
C ALA A 143 -10.21 -14.42 5.23
N CYS A 144 -10.66 -13.77 4.16
CA CYS A 144 -10.15 -12.47 3.71
C CYS A 144 -10.38 -11.36 4.76
N LEU A 145 -11.54 -11.30 5.43
CA LEU A 145 -11.76 -10.28 6.45
C LEU A 145 -10.89 -10.49 7.68
N LEU A 146 -10.70 -11.74 8.09
CA LEU A 146 -10.08 -12.07 9.36
C LEU A 146 -8.56 -12.31 9.30
N HIS A 147 -7.94 -12.39 8.12
CA HIS A 147 -6.51 -12.71 8.01
C HIS A 147 -5.59 -11.70 8.71
N ASP A 148 -6.02 -10.44 8.84
CA ASP A 148 -5.23 -9.33 9.37
C ASP A 148 -5.95 -8.51 10.45
N ILE A 149 -7.15 -8.94 10.87
CA ILE A 149 -7.98 -8.13 11.77
C ILE A 149 -7.29 -7.87 13.11
N ALA A 150 -6.51 -8.81 13.65
CA ALA A 150 -5.88 -8.64 14.95
C ALA A 150 -4.72 -7.65 14.94
N LYS A 151 -4.31 -7.10 13.79
CA LYS A 151 -3.39 -5.94 13.77
C LYS A 151 -3.96 -4.78 14.59
N VAL A 152 -5.28 -4.58 14.59
CA VAL A 152 -5.91 -3.55 15.44
C VAL A 152 -5.90 -3.86 16.94
N ILE A 153 -5.52 -5.08 17.33
CA ILE A 153 -5.34 -5.49 18.72
C ILE A 153 -3.88 -5.33 19.17
N VAL A 154 -2.94 -5.82 18.35
CA VAL A 154 -1.55 -6.02 18.78
C VAL A 154 -0.58 -4.99 18.19
N ASP A 155 -0.93 -4.37 17.06
CA ASP A 155 -0.09 -3.35 16.43
C ASP A 155 -0.49 -1.93 16.83
N VAL A 156 -1.70 -1.76 17.39
CA VAL A 156 -2.29 -0.47 17.71
C VAL A 156 -2.87 -0.48 19.13
N ASP A 157 -2.50 0.52 19.93
CA ASP A 157 -3.20 0.84 21.18
C ASP A 157 -4.34 1.82 20.89
N ILE A 158 -5.55 1.52 21.38
CA ILE A 158 -6.71 2.42 21.33
C ILE A 158 -6.92 3.04 22.72
N TYR A 159 -7.06 4.36 22.78
CA TYR A 159 -7.35 5.12 23.99
C TYR A 159 -8.68 5.83 23.86
N LEU A 160 -9.55 5.68 24.86
CA LEU A 160 -10.80 6.42 24.97
C LEU A 160 -10.54 7.81 25.53
N LYS A 161 -11.50 8.73 25.35
CA LYS A 161 -11.48 10.09 25.92
C LYS A 161 -11.24 10.15 27.42
N SER A 162 -11.68 9.12 28.14
CA SER A 162 -11.42 8.93 29.58
C SER A 162 -9.95 8.68 29.93
N GLY A 163 -9.08 8.47 28.95
CA GLY A 163 -7.68 8.06 29.13
C GLY A 163 -7.49 6.56 29.31
N ARG A 164 -8.57 5.77 29.41
CA ARG A 164 -8.52 4.32 29.53
C ARG A 164 -8.09 3.69 28.19
N ARG A 165 -7.12 2.78 28.25
CA ARG A 165 -6.78 1.90 27.13
C ARG A 165 -7.92 0.91 26.90
N TRP A 166 -8.34 0.76 25.66
CA TRP A 166 -9.40 -0.13 25.22
C TRP A 166 -8.87 -1.13 24.20
N CYS A 167 -9.42 -2.34 24.20
CA CYS A 167 -9.02 -3.42 23.31
C CYS A 167 -10.22 -4.03 22.59
N LEU A 168 -10.01 -4.50 21.36
CA LEU A 168 -11.10 -4.94 20.47
C LEU A 168 -11.91 -6.14 20.97
N TRP A 169 -11.33 -6.98 21.83
CA TRP A 169 -12.06 -8.10 22.46
C TRP A 169 -13.08 -7.64 23.51
N GLU A 170 -13.08 -6.36 23.90
CA GLU A 170 -14.12 -5.80 24.78
C GLU A 170 -15.41 -5.46 24.02
N GLY A 171 -15.39 -5.50 22.68
CA GLY A 171 -16.56 -5.29 21.82
C GLY A 171 -16.34 -4.20 20.78
N VAL A 172 -17.36 -3.36 20.58
CA VAL A 172 -17.27 -2.14 19.74
C VAL A 172 -16.72 -0.98 20.57
N ILE A 173 -16.02 -0.03 19.92
CA ILE A 173 -15.45 1.13 20.61
C ILE A 173 -16.59 1.95 21.24
N PRO A 174 -16.63 2.13 22.57
CA PRO A 174 -17.81 2.66 23.27
C PRO A 174 -17.91 4.19 23.27
N ASP A 175 -16.82 4.90 22.98
CA ASP A 175 -16.74 6.37 23.08
C ASP A 175 -15.67 6.91 22.13
N GLU A 176 -15.59 8.23 22.02
CA GLU A 176 -14.54 8.95 21.32
C GLU A 176 -13.15 8.39 21.64
N TYR A 177 -12.38 8.12 20.59
CA TYR A 177 -11.13 7.41 20.70
C TYR A 177 -10.01 8.06 19.88
N ARG A 178 -8.80 7.72 20.27
CA ARG A 178 -7.57 7.94 19.50
C ARG A 178 -6.77 6.65 19.50
N PHE A 179 -5.85 6.53 18.57
CA PHE A 179 -5.01 5.36 18.48
C PHE A 179 -3.55 5.74 18.29
N ARG A 180 -2.65 4.83 18.66
CA ARG A 180 -1.22 4.95 18.39
C ARG A 180 -0.65 3.58 18.07
N TYR A 181 0.39 3.54 17.26
CA TYR A 181 1.09 2.30 16.99
C TYR A 181 1.96 1.85 18.16
N VAL A 182 2.02 0.55 18.37
CA VAL A 182 2.86 -0.10 19.38
C VAL A 182 4.29 -0.23 18.85
N LYS A 183 5.25 0.34 19.56
CA LYS A 183 6.69 0.20 19.23
C LYS A 183 7.19 -1.20 19.57
N GLY A 184 8.09 -1.75 18.75
CA GLY A 184 8.67 -3.08 18.99
C GLY A 184 7.67 -4.24 18.94
N ARG A 185 6.62 -4.13 18.12
CA ARG A 185 5.56 -5.15 17.98
C ARG A 185 6.10 -6.51 17.52
N ASP A 186 5.53 -7.58 18.05
CA ASP A 186 5.73 -8.93 17.53
C ASP A 186 4.87 -9.11 16.27
N TYR A 187 5.53 -9.07 15.12
CA TYR A 187 4.86 -9.15 13.82
C TYR A 187 4.09 -10.46 13.61
N PHE A 188 4.46 -11.57 14.26
CA PHE A 188 3.73 -12.84 14.07
C PHE A 188 2.49 -12.96 14.98
N LEU A 189 2.41 -12.09 15.99
CA LEU A 189 1.37 -12.19 17.02
C LEU A 189 -0.03 -11.93 16.45
N HIS A 190 -0.19 -11.04 15.47
CA HIS A 190 -1.51 -10.77 14.89
C HIS A 190 -2.09 -12.02 14.23
N SER A 191 -1.29 -12.77 13.46
CA SER A 191 -1.75 -14.00 12.81
C SER A 191 -2.25 -15.02 13.84
N ALA A 192 -1.54 -15.18 14.96
CA ALA A 192 -1.96 -16.08 16.04
C ALA A 192 -3.21 -15.59 16.80
N THR A 193 -3.48 -14.27 16.78
CA THR A 193 -4.51 -13.62 17.60
C THR A 193 -5.83 -13.39 16.86
N ASN A 194 -5.84 -13.47 15.52
CA ASN A 194 -7.04 -13.24 14.69
C ASN A 194 -8.28 -14.03 15.14
N LEU A 195 -8.10 -15.26 15.63
CA LEU A 195 -9.22 -16.11 16.05
C LEU A 195 -10.01 -15.56 17.25
N LEU A 196 -9.44 -14.64 18.05
CA LEU A 196 -10.17 -13.98 19.14
C LEU A 196 -11.42 -13.24 18.64
N LEU A 197 -11.39 -12.75 17.40
CA LEU A 197 -12.44 -11.92 16.81
C LEU A 197 -13.36 -12.69 15.86
N CYS A 198 -13.03 -13.96 15.57
CA CYS A 198 -13.72 -14.76 14.55
C CYS A 198 -15.23 -14.90 14.84
N LYS A 199 -15.58 -15.33 16.06
CA LYS A 199 -16.99 -15.48 16.46
C LYS A 199 -17.75 -14.16 16.41
N GLU A 200 -17.08 -13.08 16.76
CA GLU A 200 -17.74 -11.78 16.90
C GLU A 200 -18.02 -11.14 15.54
N VAL A 201 -17.14 -11.34 14.56
CA VAL A 201 -17.33 -10.91 13.17
C VAL A 201 -18.24 -11.85 12.40
N VAL A 202 -17.98 -13.17 12.43
CA VAL A 202 -18.71 -14.15 11.61
C VAL A 202 -20.08 -14.45 12.19
N GLY A 203 -20.20 -14.60 13.52
CA GLY A 203 -21.46 -14.89 14.20
C GLY A 203 -21.84 -16.38 14.21
N ASN A 204 -22.78 -16.73 15.09
CA ASN A 204 -23.12 -18.13 15.36
C ASN A 204 -23.69 -18.86 14.14
N SER A 205 -24.69 -18.28 13.47
CA SER A 205 -25.36 -18.93 12.33
C SER A 205 -24.40 -19.20 11.17
N ALA A 206 -23.51 -18.25 10.88
CA ALA A 206 -22.49 -18.40 9.85
C ALA A 206 -21.41 -19.44 10.23
N LEU A 207 -20.99 -19.47 11.50
CA LEU A 207 -20.06 -20.50 11.99
C LEU A 207 -20.69 -21.89 11.95
N GLU A 208 -21.99 -22.02 12.27
CA GLU A 208 -22.72 -23.29 12.16
C GLU A 208 -22.80 -23.74 10.69
N TRP A 209 -23.10 -22.82 9.77
CA TRP A 209 -23.12 -23.12 8.34
C TRP A 209 -21.74 -23.53 7.83
N LEU A 210 -20.67 -22.84 8.26
CA LEU A 210 -19.29 -23.23 7.95
C LEU A 210 -18.94 -24.61 8.53
N ARG A 211 -19.40 -24.91 9.76
CA ARG A 211 -19.15 -26.17 10.45
C ARG A 211 -19.86 -27.36 9.80
N SER A 212 -20.93 -27.13 9.05
CA SER A 212 -21.58 -28.15 8.21
C SER A 212 -20.62 -28.78 7.18
N GLN A 213 -19.51 -28.10 6.86
CA GLN A 213 -18.40 -28.63 6.08
C GLN A 213 -17.10 -28.63 6.93
N PRO A 214 -16.84 -29.68 7.73
CA PRO A 214 -15.73 -29.70 8.69
C PRO A 214 -14.35 -29.46 8.07
N GLN A 215 -14.13 -29.91 6.84
CA GLN A 215 -12.87 -29.70 6.12
C GLN A 215 -12.67 -28.22 5.75
N LEU A 216 -13.70 -27.60 5.17
CA LEU A 216 -13.69 -26.17 4.83
C LEU A 216 -13.52 -25.30 6.08
N PHE A 217 -14.23 -25.63 7.16
CA PHE A 217 -14.05 -24.98 8.46
C PHE A 217 -12.58 -25.02 8.90
N GLY A 218 -11.93 -26.19 8.80
CA GLY A 218 -10.51 -26.35 9.12
C GLY A 218 -9.62 -25.43 8.26
N LEU A 219 -9.81 -25.42 6.95
CA LEU A 219 -9.06 -24.56 6.02
C LEU A 219 -9.18 -23.08 6.40
N VAL A 220 -10.40 -22.61 6.67
CA VAL A 220 -10.63 -21.22 7.10
C VAL A 220 -9.90 -20.91 8.40
N MET A 221 -10.02 -21.76 9.42
CA MET A 221 -9.36 -21.52 10.71
C MET A 221 -7.83 -21.54 10.61
N TYR A 222 -7.26 -22.45 9.81
CA TYR A 222 -5.81 -22.47 9.56
C TYR A 222 -5.34 -21.25 8.79
N THR A 223 -6.10 -20.78 7.79
CA THR A 223 -5.79 -19.52 7.08
C THR A 223 -5.78 -18.33 8.04
N ILE A 224 -6.82 -18.18 8.86
CA ILE A 224 -6.95 -17.04 9.78
C ILE A 224 -5.86 -17.05 10.84
N SER A 225 -5.45 -18.23 11.32
CA SER A 225 -4.42 -18.37 12.35
C SER A 225 -2.98 -18.35 11.84
N GLY A 226 -2.76 -18.14 10.53
CA GLY A 226 -1.42 -18.07 9.93
C GLY A 226 -0.74 -19.42 9.67
N HIS A 227 -1.45 -20.55 9.77
CA HIS A 227 -0.91 -21.88 9.50
C HIS A 227 -0.93 -22.19 8.00
N SER A 228 -0.04 -21.54 7.25
CA SER A 228 0.06 -21.61 5.79
C SER A 228 0.11 -23.06 5.26
N GLU A 229 0.78 -23.96 5.97
CA GLU A 229 0.97 -25.37 5.61
C GLU A 229 -0.30 -26.21 5.70
N ARG A 230 -1.34 -25.72 6.41
CA ARG A 230 -2.66 -26.39 6.55
C ARG A 230 -3.81 -25.60 5.94
N SER A 231 -3.52 -24.41 5.43
CA SER A 231 -4.51 -23.46 4.90
C SER A 231 -5.10 -23.86 3.53
N GLY A 232 -4.37 -24.69 2.77
CA GLY A 232 -4.76 -25.21 1.47
C GLY A 232 -5.19 -24.13 0.49
N VAL A 233 -6.14 -24.46 -0.39
CA VAL A 233 -6.62 -23.56 -1.46
C VAL A 233 -7.24 -22.26 -0.91
N VAL A 234 -7.83 -22.28 0.28
CA VAL A 234 -8.39 -21.07 0.91
C VAL A 234 -7.26 -20.11 1.27
N GLY A 235 -6.20 -20.60 1.90
CA GLY A 235 -5.03 -19.77 2.22
C GLY A 235 -4.29 -19.28 0.99
N GLU A 236 -4.18 -20.11 -0.05
CA GLU A 236 -3.61 -19.70 -1.34
C GLU A 236 -4.38 -18.53 -1.96
N ILE A 237 -5.72 -18.61 -1.99
CA ILE A 237 -6.59 -17.55 -2.50
C ILE A 237 -6.43 -16.27 -1.67
N VAL A 238 -6.46 -16.37 -0.33
CA VAL A 238 -6.33 -15.20 0.55
C VAL A 238 -4.97 -14.53 0.38
N ASN A 239 -3.88 -15.30 0.35
CA ASN A 239 -2.53 -14.77 0.14
C ASN A 239 -2.38 -14.06 -1.21
N GLN A 240 -2.99 -14.60 -2.28
CA GLN A 240 -2.98 -13.95 -3.58
C GLN A 240 -3.86 -12.69 -3.60
N ALA A 241 -5.01 -12.72 -2.93
CA ALA A 241 -5.91 -11.58 -2.82
C ALA A 241 -5.28 -10.41 -2.05
N ASP A 242 -4.62 -10.70 -0.93
CA ASP A 242 -3.87 -9.72 -0.12
C ASP A 242 -2.80 -9.02 -0.99
N ARG A 243 -1.96 -9.81 -1.67
CA ARG A 243 -0.96 -9.28 -2.61
C ARG A 243 -1.57 -8.42 -3.72
N ALA A 244 -2.71 -8.84 -4.29
CA ALA A 244 -3.37 -8.12 -5.37
C ALA A 244 -3.92 -6.75 -4.89
N SER A 245 -4.44 -6.69 -3.65
CA SER A 245 -4.89 -5.45 -3.03
C SER A 245 -3.74 -4.45 -2.86
N VAL A 246 -2.55 -4.92 -2.47
CA VAL A 246 -1.34 -4.09 -2.37
C VAL A 246 -0.77 -3.71 -3.76
N ALA A 247 -0.78 -4.63 -4.73
CA ALA A 247 -0.16 -4.45 -6.04
C ALA A 247 -0.91 -3.49 -6.96
N LYS A 248 -2.25 -3.44 -6.89
CA LYS A 248 -3.09 -2.47 -7.62
C LYS A 248 -2.65 -1.03 -7.32
N SER A 249 -2.14 -0.79 -6.12
CA SER A 249 -1.73 0.53 -5.64
C SER A 249 -0.28 0.90 -5.98
N LEU A 250 0.54 -0.09 -6.31
CA LEU A 250 1.93 0.08 -6.74
C LEU A 250 2.07 0.23 -8.27
N GLY A 251 0.95 0.30 -9.01
CA GLY A 251 0.93 0.34 -10.47
C GLY A 251 1.17 -1.02 -11.13
N GLY A 252 0.94 -2.12 -10.40
CA GLY A 252 1.13 -3.48 -10.90
C GLY A 252 -0.06 -3.99 -11.72
N LYS A 253 0.24 -4.64 -12.85
CA LYS A 253 -0.77 -5.28 -13.70
C LYS A 253 -1.42 -6.49 -13.02
N VAL A 254 -2.73 -6.40 -12.70
CA VAL A 254 -3.58 -7.46 -12.08
C VAL A 254 -3.61 -8.77 -12.88
N PHE A 255 -3.38 -8.76 -14.19
CA PHE A 255 -3.41 -9.99 -15.02
C PHE A 255 -2.08 -10.78 -15.00
N ASN A 256 -1.05 -10.31 -14.30
CA ASN A 256 0.21 -11.04 -14.13
C ASN A 256 0.29 -11.79 -12.78
N VAL A 257 -0.84 -12.07 -12.12
CA VAL A 257 -0.86 -12.84 -10.84
C VAL A 257 -0.33 -14.27 -11.03
N GLU A 258 -0.51 -14.89 -12.21
CA GLU A 258 0.03 -16.22 -12.50
C GLU A 258 1.56 -16.26 -12.71
N LYS A 259 2.17 -15.11 -13.06
CA LYS A 259 3.63 -14.92 -13.10
C LYS A 259 4.19 -14.21 -11.87
N ALA A 260 3.32 -13.77 -10.96
CA ALA A 260 3.74 -13.21 -9.69
C ALA A 260 4.40 -14.32 -8.90
N PRO A 261 5.65 -14.16 -8.44
CA PRO A 261 6.36 -15.32 -7.92
C PRO A 261 5.66 -15.79 -6.64
N ARG A 262 5.49 -17.11 -6.51
CA ARG A 262 4.58 -17.82 -5.57
C ARG A 262 4.76 -17.44 -4.10
N ASP A 263 5.90 -16.87 -3.76
CA ASP A 263 6.25 -16.32 -2.44
C ASP A 263 6.03 -14.80 -2.32
N SER A 264 5.56 -14.32 -1.16
CA SER A 264 5.45 -12.87 -0.89
C SER A 264 6.85 -12.24 -0.94
N LEU A 265 6.97 -10.93 -1.21
CA LEU A 265 8.28 -10.27 -1.16
C LEU A 265 8.98 -10.56 0.19
N GLN A 266 8.22 -10.56 1.29
CA GLN A 266 8.67 -11.03 2.59
C GLN A 266 9.20 -12.47 2.59
N SER A 267 8.46 -13.46 2.05
CA SER A 267 8.92 -14.87 1.97
C SER A 267 10.20 -14.99 1.13
N LYS A 268 10.30 -14.24 0.03
CA LYS A 268 11.51 -14.18 -0.81
C LYS A 268 12.68 -13.53 -0.10
N LEU A 269 12.48 -12.38 0.54
CA LEU A 269 13.52 -11.70 1.32
C LEU A 269 13.98 -12.61 2.47
N ARG A 270 13.07 -13.27 3.18
CA ARG A 270 13.40 -14.26 4.21
C ARG A 270 14.19 -15.43 3.65
N GLY A 271 13.77 -15.99 2.51
CA GLY A 271 14.48 -17.06 1.82
C GLY A 271 15.89 -16.63 1.38
N ALA A 272 16.01 -15.42 0.83
CA ALA A 272 17.28 -14.84 0.41
C ALA A 272 18.21 -14.58 1.61
N ILE A 273 17.73 -13.97 2.69
CA ILE A 273 18.51 -13.77 3.92
C ILE A 273 19.02 -15.12 4.43
N ARG A 274 18.15 -16.13 4.53
CA ARG A 274 18.55 -17.47 4.97
C ARG A 274 19.61 -18.08 4.06
N HIS A 275 19.43 -18.00 2.75
CA HIS A 275 20.38 -18.54 1.78
C HIS A 275 21.72 -17.82 1.87
N ILE A 276 21.72 -16.48 1.86
CA ILE A 276 22.92 -15.67 1.92
C ILE A 276 23.69 -15.95 3.22
N VAL A 277 23.01 -15.99 4.36
CA VAL A 277 23.62 -16.24 5.67
C VAL A 277 24.20 -17.65 5.78
N LYS A 278 23.51 -18.68 5.24
CA LYS A 278 23.97 -20.06 5.36
C LYS A 278 25.01 -20.48 4.31
N GLN A 279 25.02 -19.87 3.12
CA GLN A 279 25.74 -20.41 1.96
C GLN A 279 26.75 -19.45 1.32
N LYS A 280 26.63 -18.14 1.53
CA LYS A 280 27.41 -17.13 0.79
C LYS A 280 28.35 -16.32 1.66
N ILE A 281 27.93 -16.00 2.88
CA ILE A 281 28.72 -15.14 3.75
C ILE A 281 29.45 -15.93 4.81
N LYS A 282 30.54 -15.34 5.30
CA LYS A 282 31.25 -15.85 6.46
C LYS A 282 30.72 -15.21 7.74
N LEU A 283 30.69 -15.98 8.81
CA LEU A 283 30.24 -15.57 10.14
C LEU A 283 31.39 -15.64 11.15
N ASN A 284 31.36 -14.74 12.13
CA ASN A 284 32.14 -14.83 13.37
C ASN A 284 33.67 -14.82 13.25
N GLU A 285 34.22 -14.33 12.14
CA GLU A 285 35.67 -14.16 11.95
C GLU A 285 36.05 -12.70 11.67
N LYS A 286 37.34 -12.39 11.76
CA LYS A 286 37.86 -11.05 11.41
C LYS A 286 37.57 -10.76 9.93
N GLY A 287 36.82 -9.70 9.66
CA GLY A 287 36.38 -9.35 8.30
C GLY A 287 35.16 -10.12 7.81
N ALA A 288 34.49 -10.89 8.68
CA ALA A 288 33.21 -11.54 8.37
C ALA A 288 32.13 -10.51 8.05
N GLN A 289 31.12 -10.98 7.30
CA GLN A 289 30.01 -10.14 6.84
C GLN A 289 28.80 -10.29 7.78
N GLY A 290 28.87 -11.19 8.77
CA GLY A 290 27.90 -11.30 9.84
C GLY A 290 28.50 -11.83 11.15
N PHE A 291 27.85 -11.48 12.26
CA PHE A 291 28.27 -11.83 13.62
C PHE A 291 27.06 -12.30 14.42
N VAL A 292 27.11 -13.51 14.96
CA VAL A 292 26.04 -14.13 15.73
C VAL A 292 26.31 -13.90 17.22
N THR A 293 25.43 -13.16 17.88
CA THR A 293 25.51 -12.93 19.33
C THR A 293 24.42 -13.72 20.07
N SER A 294 24.48 -13.73 21.39
CA SER A 294 23.43 -14.31 22.23
C SER A 294 22.05 -13.65 21.98
N GLU A 295 22.03 -12.37 21.61
CA GLU A 295 20.79 -11.64 21.32
C GLU A 295 20.32 -11.79 19.86
N ALA A 296 21.21 -11.59 18.89
CA ALA A 296 20.82 -11.39 17.50
C ALA A 296 21.91 -11.77 16.49
N LEU A 297 21.51 -11.89 15.23
CA LEU A 297 22.40 -11.93 14.09
C LEU A 297 22.62 -10.50 13.57
N TRP A 298 23.87 -10.07 13.52
CA TRP A 298 24.25 -8.77 12.96
C TRP A 298 24.82 -8.96 11.55
N LEU A 299 24.34 -8.21 10.56
CA LEU A 299 24.80 -8.29 9.18
C LEU A 299 25.40 -6.96 8.72
N VAL A 300 26.58 -7.00 8.12
CA VAL A 300 27.32 -5.80 7.69
C VAL A 300 26.66 -5.13 6.49
N THR A 301 26.47 -3.81 6.58
CA THR A 301 25.92 -2.94 5.53
C THR A 301 27.03 -2.15 4.82
N PRO A 302 26.85 -1.77 3.55
CA PRO A 302 25.73 -2.14 2.66
C PRO A 302 25.91 -3.52 2.00
N LEU A 303 27.00 -4.23 2.32
CA LEU A 303 27.43 -5.41 1.58
C LEU A 303 26.37 -6.53 1.56
N VAL A 304 25.87 -6.95 2.73
CA VAL A 304 24.92 -8.06 2.82
C VAL A 304 23.54 -7.71 2.23
N PRO A 305 22.95 -6.53 2.50
CA PRO A 305 21.72 -6.09 1.83
C PRO A 305 21.85 -6.01 0.30
N ARG A 306 22.99 -5.55 -0.23
CA ARG A 306 23.27 -5.56 -1.68
C ARG A 306 23.33 -6.97 -2.23
N GLU A 307 23.96 -7.90 -1.53
CA GLU A 307 24.02 -9.30 -1.96
C GLU A 307 22.64 -9.96 -1.94
N ILE A 308 21.79 -9.66 -0.94
CA ILE A 308 20.39 -10.10 -0.89
C ILE A 308 19.62 -9.57 -2.10
N LYS A 309 19.75 -8.28 -2.42
CA LYS A 309 19.12 -7.67 -3.59
C LYS A 309 19.59 -8.33 -4.88
N SER A 310 20.89 -8.50 -5.06
CA SER A 310 21.49 -9.15 -6.23
C SER A 310 21.03 -10.60 -6.38
N TYR A 311 20.91 -11.34 -5.28
CA TYR A 311 20.36 -12.70 -5.27
C TYR A 311 18.91 -12.73 -5.74
N LEU A 312 18.07 -11.83 -5.23
CA LEU A 312 16.67 -11.78 -5.63
C LEU A 312 16.51 -11.42 -7.12
N LEU A 313 17.26 -10.43 -7.60
CA LEU A 313 17.21 -10.01 -9.01
C LEU A 313 17.72 -11.12 -9.95
N SER A 314 18.79 -11.82 -9.59
CA SER A 314 19.34 -12.93 -10.42
C SER A 314 18.42 -14.14 -10.50
N HIS A 315 17.54 -14.32 -9.51
CA HIS A 315 16.53 -15.38 -9.49
C HIS A 315 15.19 -14.94 -10.10
N GLY A 316 15.16 -13.80 -10.81
CA GLY A 316 13.97 -13.29 -11.49
C GLY A 316 12.84 -12.87 -10.53
N ILE A 317 13.17 -12.59 -9.27
CA ILE A 317 12.18 -12.18 -8.27
C ILE A 317 11.85 -10.70 -8.46
N GLY A 318 10.68 -10.42 -9.04
CA GLY A 318 10.14 -9.06 -9.17
C GLY A 318 9.65 -8.48 -7.84
N GLY A 319 9.56 -7.15 -7.77
CA GLY A 319 9.06 -6.39 -6.61
C GLY A 319 10.14 -5.94 -5.63
N VAL A 320 11.42 -6.21 -5.90
CA VAL A 320 12.53 -5.75 -5.06
C VAL A 320 12.78 -4.26 -5.31
N PRO A 321 12.84 -3.41 -4.25
CA PRO A 321 13.14 -2.00 -4.41
C PRO A 321 14.46 -1.73 -5.15
N SER A 322 14.42 -0.78 -6.08
CA SER A 322 15.63 -0.31 -6.78
C SER A 322 16.54 0.54 -5.89
N ASN A 323 15.97 1.22 -4.87
CA ASN A 323 16.70 2.01 -3.88
C ASN A 323 17.04 1.17 -2.63
N GLU A 324 18.26 1.32 -2.10
CA GLU A 324 18.72 0.70 -0.87
C GLU A 324 17.92 1.17 0.35
N THR A 325 17.61 2.47 0.47
CA THR A 325 16.78 2.99 1.56
C THR A 325 15.43 2.28 1.60
N ARG A 326 14.78 2.17 0.44
CA ARG A 326 13.50 1.48 0.33
C ARG A 326 13.63 -0.02 0.59
N LEU A 327 14.75 -0.65 0.23
CA LEU A 327 15.00 -2.06 0.59
C LEU A 327 15.08 -2.23 2.12
N TYR A 328 15.74 -1.32 2.83
CA TYR A 328 15.75 -1.33 4.29
C TYR A 328 14.35 -1.11 4.86
N ASP A 329 13.59 -0.16 4.32
CA ASP A 329 12.22 0.12 4.76
C ASP A 329 11.32 -1.11 4.56
N GLU A 330 11.43 -1.82 3.44
CA GLU A 330 10.68 -3.06 3.18
C GLU A 330 11.15 -4.20 4.10
N MET A 331 12.45 -4.32 4.35
CA MET A 331 12.98 -5.34 5.28
C MET A 331 12.52 -5.06 6.72
N GLN A 332 12.47 -3.79 7.13
CA GLN A 332 12.00 -3.36 8.45
C GLN A 332 10.48 -3.50 8.58
N SER A 333 9.71 -3.08 7.57
CA SER A 333 8.25 -3.19 7.56
C SER A 333 7.77 -4.63 7.67
N HIS A 334 8.52 -5.56 7.09
CA HIS A 334 8.28 -7.00 7.15
C HIS A 334 8.89 -7.71 8.38
N GLY A 335 9.49 -6.96 9.31
CA GLY A 335 10.08 -7.50 10.54
C GLY A 335 11.30 -8.39 10.31
N LEU A 336 11.99 -8.25 9.17
CA LEU A 336 13.18 -9.03 8.84
C LEU A 336 14.44 -8.43 9.48
N ILE A 337 14.43 -7.12 9.74
CA ILE A 337 15.48 -6.38 10.47
C ILE A 337 14.84 -5.56 11.61
N MET A 338 15.59 -5.37 12.69
CA MET A 338 15.18 -4.61 13.86
C MET A 338 15.64 -3.16 13.78
N GLU A 339 14.76 -2.26 14.24
CA GLU A 339 15.02 -0.84 14.35
C GLU A 339 15.90 -0.49 15.55
N ASN A 340 16.71 0.55 15.40
CA ASN A 340 17.46 1.14 16.49
C ASN A 340 16.58 2.03 17.38
N GLN A 341 17.13 2.57 18.47
CA GLN A 341 16.37 3.44 19.39
C GLN A 341 15.83 4.72 18.71
N GLU A 342 16.40 5.12 17.57
CA GLU A 342 15.97 6.26 16.75
C GLU A 342 14.97 5.86 15.63
N GLY A 343 14.55 4.59 15.56
CA GLY A 343 13.64 4.07 14.53
C GLY A 343 14.29 3.78 13.17
N ARG A 344 15.62 3.78 13.08
CA ARG A 344 16.37 3.51 11.83
C ARG A 344 16.77 2.05 11.70
N SER A 345 16.89 1.60 10.45
CA SER A 345 17.30 0.22 10.09
C SER A 345 18.78 -0.09 10.33
N VAL A 346 19.65 0.92 10.34
CA VAL A 346 21.11 0.75 10.40
C VAL A 346 21.65 1.15 11.78
N TRP A 347 22.49 0.28 12.33
CA TRP A 347 23.17 0.42 13.61
C TRP A 347 24.66 0.68 13.37
N LYS A 348 25.24 1.65 14.07
CA LYS A 348 26.70 1.76 14.19
C LYS A 348 27.15 0.87 15.34
N CYS A 349 27.98 -0.12 15.04
CA CYS A 349 28.43 -1.10 16.02
C CYS A 349 29.95 -1.13 16.09
N ARG A 350 30.49 -1.23 17.30
CA ARG A 350 31.88 -1.62 17.53
C ARG A 350 31.95 -3.13 17.73
N VAL A 351 32.75 -3.80 16.90
CA VAL A 351 33.00 -5.25 16.96
C VAL A 351 34.41 -5.47 17.47
N GLU A 352 34.56 -6.28 18.52
CA GLU A 352 35.85 -6.58 19.15
C GLU A 352 36.10 -8.08 19.19
N LEU A 353 37.31 -8.51 18.81
CA LEU A 353 37.77 -9.89 18.87
C LEU A 353 39.24 -9.92 19.30
N GLY A 354 39.49 -10.19 20.58
CA GLY A 354 40.85 -10.11 21.15
C GLY A 354 41.38 -8.67 21.09
N GLU A 355 42.53 -8.48 20.45
CA GLU A 355 43.12 -7.14 20.23
C GLU A 355 42.56 -6.40 19.00
N TRP A 356 41.75 -7.08 18.19
CA TRP A 356 41.15 -6.46 17.00
C TRP A 356 39.83 -5.77 17.35
N SER A 357 39.65 -4.54 16.86
CA SER A 357 38.42 -3.76 16.98
C SER A 357 38.11 -3.09 15.64
N ALA A 358 36.84 -3.04 15.26
CA ALA A 358 36.37 -2.32 14.08
C ALA A 358 34.99 -1.71 14.32
N GLU A 359 34.76 -0.53 13.76
CA GLU A 359 33.43 0.10 13.73
C GLU A 359 32.77 -0.18 12.39
N LEU A 360 31.59 -0.79 12.44
CA LEU A 360 30.85 -1.28 11.28
C LEU A 360 29.40 -0.79 11.34
N SER A 361 28.85 -0.44 10.17
CA SER A 361 27.42 -0.20 10.03
C SER A 361 26.72 -1.52 9.75
N MET A 362 25.71 -1.89 10.54
CA MET A 362 25.11 -3.22 10.53
C MET A 362 23.58 -3.15 10.63
N VAL A 363 22.89 -4.17 10.12
CA VAL A 363 21.47 -4.42 10.42
C VAL A 363 21.34 -5.54 11.45
N LYS A 364 20.42 -5.40 12.39
CA LYS A 364 20.14 -6.39 13.43
C LYS A 364 19.00 -7.31 12.98
N VAL A 365 19.20 -8.62 12.97
CA VAL A 365 18.26 -9.64 12.49
C VAL A 365 17.97 -10.66 13.59
N HIS A 366 16.72 -11.10 13.72
CA HIS A 366 16.39 -12.14 14.70
C HIS A 366 16.92 -13.51 14.25
N LYS A 367 17.54 -14.27 15.17
CA LYS A 367 18.16 -15.57 14.86
C LYS A 367 17.16 -16.57 14.26
N SER A 368 15.90 -16.53 14.71
CA SER A 368 14.83 -17.42 14.21
C SER A 368 14.49 -17.22 12.72
N LEU A 369 14.95 -16.11 12.12
CA LEU A 369 14.73 -15.88 10.69
C LEU A 369 15.55 -16.86 9.84
N VAL A 370 16.79 -17.13 10.27
CA VAL A 370 17.76 -17.98 9.56
C VAL A 370 17.73 -19.42 10.08
N TRP A 371 17.69 -19.59 11.40
CA TRP A 371 17.82 -20.86 12.09
C TRP A 371 16.53 -21.24 12.82
N SER A 372 16.14 -22.51 12.80
CA SER A 372 14.93 -23.01 13.48
C SER A 372 15.22 -24.36 14.15
N GLY A 373 14.87 -24.51 15.43
CA GLY A 373 15.14 -25.73 16.21
C GLY A 373 16.54 -25.75 16.84
N GLU A 374 17.19 -26.92 16.85
CA GLU A 374 18.52 -27.14 17.45
C GLU A 374 19.71 -26.68 16.57
N GLU A 375 19.44 -26.23 15.34
CA GLU A 375 20.46 -25.82 14.37
C GLU A 375 20.87 -24.36 14.64
N VAL A 376 21.70 -24.09 15.65
CA VAL A 376 22.18 -22.73 15.96
C VAL A 376 23.64 -22.59 15.51
N ALA A 377 23.97 -21.52 14.78
CA ALA A 377 25.36 -21.20 14.46
C ALA A 377 26.14 -20.91 15.75
N GLU A 378 27.45 -21.24 15.77
CA GLU A 378 28.30 -20.94 16.91
C GLU A 378 28.20 -19.46 17.30
N GLU A 379 28.20 -19.16 18.61
CA GLU A 379 28.19 -17.77 19.06
C GLU A 379 29.56 -17.14 18.81
N PHE A 380 29.55 -15.88 18.39
CA PHE A 380 30.75 -15.10 18.20
C PHE A 380 31.50 -14.98 19.54
N SER A 381 32.78 -15.35 19.54
CA SER A 381 33.63 -15.30 20.73
C SER A 381 34.05 -13.88 21.14
N GLY A 382 33.80 -12.90 20.26
CA GLY A 382 34.01 -11.48 20.51
C GLY A 382 32.77 -10.76 21.04
N SER A 383 32.81 -9.42 21.08
CA SER A 383 31.67 -8.59 21.48
C SER A 383 31.21 -7.68 20.34
N VAL A 384 29.91 -7.45 20.25
CA VAL A 384 29.29 -6.47 19.34
C VAL A 384 28.51 -5.49 20.19
N GLN A 385 28.93 -4.23 20.21
CA GLN A 385 28.30 -3.17 20.99
C GLN A 385 27.74 -2.09 20.06
N ALA A 386 26.46 -1.76 20.21
CA ALA A 386 25.86 -0.65 19.51
C ALA A 386 26.37 0.67 20.11
N LEU A 387 26.90 1.55 19.26
CA LEU A 387 27.35 2.88 19.67
C LEU A 387 26.14 3.83 19.67
N GLU A 388 25.86 4.45 20.81
CA GLU A 388 24.82 5.48 20.92
C GLU A 388 25.26 6.75 20.19
N GLY A 389 24.34 7.36 19.43
CA GLY A 389 24.63 8.42 18.49
C GLY A 389 25.19 9.68 19.14
N SER A 390 26.51 9.88 19.05
CA SER A 390 27.09 11.21 19.10
C SER A 390 26.79 11.90 17.77
N GLN A 391 26.12 13.06 17.83
CA GLN A 391 25.97 13.99 16.73
C GLN A 391 27.34 14.26 16.10
N ASP A 392 27.52 13.95 14.81
CA ASP A 392 28.03 14.91 13.83
C ASP A 392 28.11 14.33 12.41
N GLN A 393 27.73 15.23 11.48
CA GLN A 393 28.24 15.48 10.14
C GLN A 393 28.48 14.30 9.17
N GLN A 394 27.79 14.36 8.04
CA GLN A 394 28.09 13.62 6.82
C GLN A 394 29.51 14.00 6.32
N GLU A 395 30.50 13.17 6.64
CA GLU A 395 31.70 13.05 5.82
C GLU A 395 31.55 11.83 4.90
N GLU A 396 31.74 12.07 3.61
CA GLU A 396 31.77 11.06 2.56
C GLU A 396 32.95 10.08 2.77
N PRO A 397 32.77 8.77 2.57
CA PRO A 397 33.90 7.86 2.54
C PRO A 397 34.64 7.98 1.19
N SER A 398 35.84 8.56 1.25
CA SER A 398 36.86 8.47 0.21
C SER A 398 37.33 7.02 0.03
N THR A 399 37.29 6.50 -1.20
CA THR A 399 37.95 5.24 -1.56
C THR A 399 38.86 5.44 -2.75
N THR A 400 40.17 5.32 -2.53
CA THR A 400 41.21 5.14 -3.55
C THR A 400 41.17 3.69 -4.05
N PRO A 401 41.27 3.41 -5.36
CA PRO A 401 41.24 2.06 -5.91
C PRO A 401 42.65 1.44 -6.07
N PRO A 402 42.78 0.10 -6.10
CA PRO A 402 43.83 -0.57 -6.85
C PRO A 402 43.27 -1.37 -8.04
N ASP A 403 43.79 -0.98 -9.21
CA ASP A 403 44.20 -1.71 -10.42
C ASP A 403 43.40 -2.87 -11.05
N GLU A 404 43.42 -2.77 -12.38
CA GLU A 404 42.82 -3.56 -13.45
C GLU A 404 43.21 -5.04 -13.48
N VAL A 405 42.25 -5.87 -13.91
CA VAL A 405 42.56 -6.94 -14.88
C VAL A 405 41.49 -6.95 -15.99
N SER A 406 42.00 -6.85 -17.21
CA SER A 406 41.33 -6.82 -18.51
C SER A 406 40.68 -8.16 -18.90
N GLY A 407 39.54 -8.03 -19.59
CA GLY A 407 39.33 -8.72 -20.88
C GLY A 407 38.34 -9.90 -20.91
N ALA A 408 37.16 -9.66 -21.49
CA ALA A 408 36.64 -10.43 -22.64
C ALA A 408 35.33 -9.81 -23.13
N GLN A 409 35.31 -9.41 -24.40
CA GLN A 409 34.12 -9.06 -25.16
C GLN A 409 33.35 -10.32 -25.58
N SER A 410 32.02 -10.26 -25.54
CA SER A 410 31.18 -10.99 -26.48
C SER A 410 29.93 -10.16 -26.78
N HIS A 411 29.81 -9.80 -28.06
CA HIS A 411 28.60 -9.32 -28.71
C HIS A 411 27.49 -10.36 -28.56
N GLU A 412 26.27 -9.92 -28.25
CA GLU A 412 25.07 -10.42 -28.92
C GLU A 412 23.95 -9.37 -28.82
N SER A 413 23.45 -9.05 -30.00
CA SER A 413 22.27 -8.24 -30.32
C SER A 413 20.99 -8.92 -29.83
N ASP A 414 20.00 -8.15 -29.37
CA ASP A 414 18.61 -8.44 -29.69
C ASP A 414 17.67 -7.24 -29.48
N GLU A 415 16.70 -7.16 -30.37
CA GLU A 415 15.77 -6.06 -30.64
C GLU A 415 14.74 -5.84 -29.51
N GLU A 416 14.67 -4.60 -29.00
CA GLU A 416 13.59 -4.15 -28.13
C GLU A 416 12.33 -3.80 -28.95
N LYS A 417 11.31 -4.65 -28.89
CA LYS A 417 9.93 -4.30 -29.27
C LYS A 417 9.17 -3.78 -28.05
N TYR A 418 8.89 -2.49 -28.07
CA TYR A 418 7.92 -1.79 -27.23
C TYR A 418 6.49 -2.24 -27.56
N LEU A 419 5.70 -2.60 -26.53
CA LEU A 419 4.24 -2.47 -26.55
C LEU A 419 3.72 -1.94 -25.19
N PRO A 420 2.81 -0.95 -25.18
CA PRO A 420 2.46 -0.13 -24.02
C PRO A 420 1.36 -0.72 -23.10
N ASP A 421 1.26 -0.10 -21.92
CA ASP A 421 0.27 -0.29 -20.86
C ASP A 421 -1.18 -0.08 -21.31
N ASP A 422 -1.95 -1.17 -21.38
CA ASP A 422 -3.41 -1.11 -21.38
C ASP A 422 -4.03 -2.24 -20.54
N LEU A 423 -4.03 -2.05 -19.22
CA LEU A 423 -4.72 -2.97 -18.30
C LEU A 423 -5.98 -2.37 -17.67
N GLU A 424 -6.14 -1.05 -17.72
CA GLU A 424 -7.33 -0.39 -17.19
C GLU A 424 -8.54 -0.60 -18.11
N ALA A 425 -8.36 -0.71 -19.44
CA ALA A 425 -9.46 -1.01 -20.36
C ALA A 425 -9.94 -2.48 -20.26
N SER A 426 -9.07 -3.43 -19.89
CA SER A 426 -9.44 -4.86 -19.78
C SER A 426 -10.34 -5.16 -18.57
N ILE A 427 -10.41 -4.27 -17.57
CA ILE A 427 -11.26 -4.46 -16.39
C ILE A 427 -12.71 -3.98 -16.64
N LEU A 428 -12.93 -3.13 -17.66
CA LEU A 428 -14.26 -2.66 -18.06
C LEU A 428 -14.84 -3.40 -19.28
N ALA A 429 -14.01 -4.02 -20.13
CA ALA A 429 -14.45 -4.67 -21.36
C ALA A 429 -15.03 -6.10 -21.22
N ILE A 430 -14.89 -6.77 -20.07
CA ILE A 430 -15.37 -8.16 -19.90
C ILE A 430 -16.86 -8.23 -19.46
N ALA A 431 -17.52 -7.08 -19.27
CA ALA A 431 -18.95 -6.99 -18.97
C ALA A 431 -19.87 -6.93 -20.22
N GLY A 432 -19.32 -6.93 -21.44
CA GLY A 432 -20.12 -6.96 -22.67
C GLY A 432 -19.44 -7.79 -23.74
N GLY A 433 -19.98 -8.98 -24.03
CA GLY A 433 -19.46 -9.82 -25.10
C GLY A 433 -19.68 -9.21 -26.47
N SER A 434 -18.64 -9.17 -27.31
CA SER A 434 -18.58 -9.68 -28.69
C SER A 434 -17.26 -9.22 -29.33
N LYS A 435 -16.59 -10.12 -30.04
CA LYS A 435 -15.36 -9.86 -30.80
C LYS A 435 -15.68 -9.02 -32.05
N GLU A 436 -14.79 -8.09 -32.41
CA GLU A 436 -14.49 -7.79 -33.81
C GLU A 436 -13.08 -7.19 -33.95
N GLU A 437 -12.37 -7.62 -35.00
CA GLU A 437 -11.02 -7.21 -35.40
C GLU A 437 -11.04 -5.90 -36.22
N PRO A 438 -9.89 -5.20 -36.36
CA PRO A 438 -9.85 -3.82 -36.85
C PRO A 438 -9.74 -3.70 -38.38
N PRO A 439 -10.25 -2.61 -39.00
CA PRO A 439 -9.75 -2.13 -40.29
C PRO A 439 -8.77 -0.95 -40.13
N ALA A 440 -7.95 -0.79 -41.16
CA ALA A 440 -6.82 0.14 -41.30
C ALA A 440 -7.25 1.57 -41.76
N PRO A 441 -6.33 2.54 -41.91
CA PRO A 441 -6.54 3.98 -41.67
C PRO A 441 -7.14 4.82 -42.83
N ASP A 442 -7.69 5.97 -42.45
CA ASP A 442 -8.43 6.98 -43.22
C ASP A 442 -7.70 7.62 -44.43
N GLU A 443 -8.49 7.90 -45.48
CA GLU A 443 -8.25 8.99 -46.44
C GLU A 443 -9.14 10.21 -46.12
N LYS A 444 -8.57 11.39 -46.43
CA LYS A 444 -9.08 12.75 -46.21
C LYS A 444 -10.44 13.04 -46.87
N SER A 445 -11.26 13.88 -46.24
CA SER A 445 -12.10 14.87 -46.95
C SER A 445 -12.60 15.98 -46.02
N GLU A 446 -12.45 17.22 -46.47
CA GLU A 446 -13.00 18.46 -45.93
C GLU A 446 -14.49 18.64 -46.28
N GLY A 447 -15.18 19.55 -45.58
CA GLY A 447 -16.30 20.34 -46.14
C GLY A 447 -17.60 20.44 -45.33
N GLU A 448 -17.83 21.61 -44.72
CA GLU A 448 -19.08 22.43 -44.62
C GLU A 448 -20.43 21.77 -44.21
N GLY A 449 -21.34 22.29 -43.39
CA GLY A 449 -21.58 23.60 -42.79
C GLY A 449 -23.08 23.73 -42.43
N SER A 450 -23.38 24.24 -41.22
CA SER A 450 -24.66 24.82 -40.73
C SER A 450 -25.91 23.93 -40.52
N ASN A 451 -26.45 23.92 -39.28
CA ASN A 451 -27.65 24.71 -38.97
C ASN A 451 -27.88 24.85 -37.44
N GLU A 452 -28.14 26.09 -37.00
CA GLU A 452 -28.47 26.45 -35.62
C GLU A 452 -29.93 26.15 -35.26
N LYS A 453 -30.16 25.79 -33.99
CA LYS A 453 -31.39 26.11 -33.25
C LYS A 453 -31.02 26.53 -31.83
N VAL A 454 -31.35 27.76 -31.49
CA VAL A 454 -31.12 28.39 -30.18
C VAL A 454 -32.29 28.10 -29.23
N GLY A 455 -31.94 27.71 -27.99
CA GLY A 455 -32.74 27.67 -26.77
C GLY A 455 -31.79 27.84 -25.57
N PRO A 456 -32.24 28.36 -24.41
CA PRO A 456 -31.44 29.23 -23.55
C PRO A 456 -30.43 28.52 -22.64
N GLU A 457 -29.23 29.12 -22.60
CA GLU A 457 -28.14 29.02 -21.61
C GLU A 457 -27.59 27.62 -21.27
N ALA A 458 -26.93 27.00 -22.24
CA ALA A 458 -25.82 26.10 -21.97
C ALA A 458 -24.64 26.57 -22.84
N GLY A 459 -23.56 27.02 -22.20
CA GLY A 459 -22.33 27.39 -22.90
C GLY A 459 -21.80 26.24 -23.75
N SER A 460 -20.94 26.55 -24.73
CA SER A 460 -20.28 25.51 -25.53
C SER A 460 -19.57 24.47 -24.62
N PRO A 461 -19.34 23.22 -25.06
CA PRO A 461 -18.62 22.23 -24.25
C PRO A 461 -17.27 22.75 -23.71
N GLY A 462 -16.61 23.65 -24.44
CA GLY A 462 -15.41 24.34 -24.00
C GLY A 462 -15.63 25.38 -22.89
N GLU A 463 -16.78 26.08 -22.88
CA GLU A 463 -17.14 27.03 -21.81
C GLU A 463 -17.52 26.29 -20.53
N ALA A 464 -18.28 25.20 -20.64
CA ALA A 464 -18.58 24.33 -19.50
C ALA A 464 -17.31 23.72 -18.89
N PHE A 465 -16.33 23.35 -19.72
CA PHE A 465 -15.01 22.94 -19.27
C PHE A 465 -14.24 24.05 -18.54
N LEU A 466 -14.29 25.29 -19.04
CA LEU A 466 -13.66 26.43 -18.37
C LEU A 466 -14.26 26.71 -17.00
N GLU A 467 -15.59 26.65 -16.88
CA GLU A 467 -16.27 26.86 -15.61
C GLU A 467 -15.93 25.75 -14.61
N TRP A 468 -15.89 24.50 -15.07
CA TRP A 468 -15.42 23.38 -14.26
C TRP A 468 -13.97 23.57 -13.80
N MET A 469 -13.09 24.08 -14.67
CA MET A 469 -11.69 24.33 -14.32
C MET A 469 -11.56 25.46 -13.30
N ARG A 470 -12.25 26.59 -13.49
CA ARG A 470 -12.26 27.73 -12.56
C ARG A 470 -12.78 27.32 -11.17
N SER A 471 -13.89 26.59 -11.15
CA SER A 471 -14.47 26.04 -9.92
C SER A 471 -13.54 25.01 -9.26
N GLY A 472 -12.92 24.13 -10.05
CA GLY A 472 -11.98 23.11 -9.60
C GLY A 472 -10.69 23.68 -9.01
N LEU A 473 -10.16 24.76 -9.59
CA LEU A 473 -8.98 25.47 -9.08
C LEU A 473 -9.30 26.28 -7.82
N SER A 474 -10.49 26.87 -7.73
CA SER A 474 -10.93 27.64 -6.56
C SER A 474 -11.24 26.74 -5.35
N SER A 475 -11.80 25.55 -5.59
CA SER A 475 -12.15 24.57 -4.55
C SER A 475 -11.01 23.60 -4.19
N HIS A 476 -9.82 23.75 -4.80
CA HIS A 476 -8.68 22.82 -4.67
C HIS A 476 -8.96 21.37 -5.12
N LYS A 477 -10.06 21.12 -5.85
CA LYS A 477 -10.40 19.81 -6.43
C LYS A 477 -9.50 19.45 -7.61
N VAL A 478 -9.07 20.46 -8.37
CA VAL A 478 -8.04 20.34 -9.40
C VAL A 478 -6.71 20.75 -8.78
N LEU A 479 -5.85 19.77 -8.52
CA LEU A 479 -4.54 20.00 -7.93
C LEU A 479 -3.64 20.78 -8.89
N MET A 480 -2.88 21.71 -8.32
CA MET A 480 -1.89 22.52 -9.02
C MET A 480 -0.49 22.26 -8.47
N ASN A 481 0.51 22.22 -9.35
CA ASN A 481 1.93 22.09 -9.01
C ASN A 481 2.36 20.83 -8.23
N ASP A 482 1.49 19.82 -8.13
CA ASP A 482 1.81 18.50 -7.60
C ASP A 482 2.39 17.57 -8.69
N SER A 483 3.11 16.53 -8.28
CA SER A 483 3.59 15.42 -9.11
C SER A 483 2.52 14.77 -10.01
N LYS A 484 1.23 14.82 -9.62
CA LYS A 484 0.09 14.31 -10.40
C LYS A 484 -0.91 15.41 -10.79
N ALA A 485 -0.54 16.68 -10.68
CA ALA A 485 -1.40 17.80 -11.04
C ALA A 485 -1.74 17.79 -12.54
N LEU A 486 -2.89 18.39 -12.87
CA LEU A 486 -3.34 18.57 -14.26
C LEU A 486 -3.14 20.00 -14.76
N VAL A 487 -2.81 20.89 -13.84
CA VAL A 487 -2.45 22.28 -14.10
C VAL A 487 -1.14 22.56 -13.36
N HIS A 488 -0.18 23.13 -14.05
CA HIS A 488 1.05 23.62 -13.45
C HIS A 488 1.24 25.09 -13.77
N THR A 489 2.06 25.78 -12.99
CA THR A 489 2.46 27.15 -13.28
C THR A 489 3.90 27.14 -13.77
N VAL A 490 4.16 27.79 -14.90
CA VAL A 490 5.49 27.89 -15.53
C VAL A 490 5.62 29.26 -16.19
N ASP A 491 6.72 29.96 -15.91
CA ASP A 491 6.98 31.33 -16.36
C ASP A 491 5.79 32.29 -16.13
N GLY A 492 5.16 32.20 -14.95
CA GLY A 492 4.01 33.02 -14.55
C GLY A 492 2.68 32.73 -15.27
N LYS A 493 2.63 31.66 -16.08
CA LYS A 493 1.47 31.24 -16.88
C LYS A 493 0.99 29.86 -16.45
N LEU A 494 -0.28 29.53 -16.75
CA LEU A 494 -0.86 28.23 -16.43
C LEU A 494 -0.69 27.24 -17.58
N PHE A 495 0.01 26.15 -17.29
CA PHE A 495 0.19 25.01 -18.17
C PHE A 495 -0.83 23.92 -17.87
N ILE A 496 -1.77 23.70 -18.80
CA ILE A 496 -2.86 22.73 -18.68
C ILE A 496 -2.49 21.44 -19.43
N VAL A 497 -2.37 20.32 -18.70
CA VAL A 497 -1.86 19.04 -19.23
C VAL A 497 -2.91 18.34 -20.10
N SER A 498 -2.62 18.20 -21.40
CA SER A 498 -3.50 17.56 -22.38
C SER A 498 -3.01 16.15 -22.76
N PRO A 499 -3.91 15.18 -23.03
CA PRO A 499 -5.39 15.25 -22.99
C PRO A 499 -5.99 14.97 -21.61
N LYS A 500 -5.14 14.73 -20.59
CA LYS A 500 -5.55 14.23 -19.27
C LYS A 500 -6.59 15.12 -18.58
N VAL A 501 -6.45 16.45 -18.70
CA VAL A 501 -7.40 17.40 -18.12
C VAL A 501 -8.81 17.26 -18.72
N PHE A 502 -8.92 17.08 -20.04
CA PHE A 502 -10.20 16.97 -20.75
C PHE A 502 -10.84 15.61 -20.51
N LYS A 503 -10.04 14.55 -20.47
CA LYS A 503 -10.49 13.21 -20.09
C LYS A 503 -11.08 13.19 -18.68
N ARG A 504 -10.41 13.82 -17.71
CA ARG A 504 -10.92 13.94 -16.34
C ARG A 504 -12.23 14.72 -16.30
N TYR A 505 -12.33 15.82 -17.03
CA TYR A 505 -13.57 16.59 -17.13
C TYR A 505 -14.73 15.75 -17.69
N CYS A 506 -14.54 15.07 -18.83
CA CYS A 506 -15.56 14.21 -19.41
C CYS A 506 -15.95 13.06 -18.46
N GLN A 507 -14.96 12.42 -17.83
CA GLN A 507 -15.20 11.37 -16.84
C GLN A 507 -16.03 11.86 -15.64
N GLU A 508 -15.87 13.12 -15.24
CA GLU A 508 -16.58 13.71 -14.10
C GLU A 508 -17.99 14.19 -14.46
N VAL A 509 -18.20 14.70 -15.68
CA VAL A 509 -19.47 15.28 -16.13
C VAL A 509 -20.38 14.26 -16.82
N SER A 510 -19.84 13.42 -17.71
CA SER A 510 -20.61 12.42 -18.47
C SER A 510 -20.39 10.99 -18.00
N GLY A 511 -19.38 10.73 -17.17
CA GLY A 511 -19.05 9.37 -16.71
C GLY A 511 -18.28 8.53 -17.75
N GLU A 512 -18.01 9.09 -18.93
CA GLU A 512 -17.28 8.47 -20.03
C GLU A 512 -16.18 9.40 -20.54
N GLU A 513 -14.99 8.86 -20.84
CA GLU A 513 -13.91 9.69 -21.40
C GLU A 513 -14.15 10.06 -22.86
N GLY A 514 -15.02 9.36 -23.61
CA GLY A 514 -15.04 9.33 -25.09
C GLY A 514 -15.18 10.68 -25.82
N GLU A 515 -15.76 11.69 -25.18
CA GLU A 515 -16.02 13.01 -25.79
C GLU A 515 -14.90 14.04 -25.60
N TRP A 516 -13.78 13.68 -24.96
CA TRP A 516 -12.70 14.63 -24.61
C TRP A 516 -12.13 15.40 -25.82
N LYS A 517 -12.13 14.80 -27.01
CA LYS A 517 -11.67 15.46 -28.26
C LYS A 517 -12.59 16.63 -28.63
N SER A 518 -13.91 16.43 -28.54
CA SER A 518 -14.91 17.46 -28.83
C SER A 518 -14.79 18.64 -27.85
N VAL A 519 -14.59 18.34 -26.57
CA VAL A 519 -14.37 19.36 -25.53
C VAL A 519 -13.06 20.12 -25.78
N GLN A 520 -11.99 19.41 -26.11
CA GLN A 520 -10.68 20.01 -26.40
C GLN A 520 -10.71 20.90 -27.65
N ASP A 521 -11.40 20.49 -28.71
CA ASP A 521 -11.58 21.30 -29.91
C ASP A 521 -12.46 22.51 -29.62
N SER A 522 -13.51 22.36 -28.80
CA SER A 522 -14.34 23.47 -28.34
C SER A 522 -13.55 24.46 -27.50
N PHE A 523 -12.65 23.99 -26.63
CA PHE A 523 -11.76 24.85 -25.84
C PHE A 523 -10.75 25.60 -26.73
N GLN A 524 -10.19 24.94 -27.76
CA GLN A 524 -9.28 25.62 -28.70
C GLN A 524 -9.98 26.75 -29.46
N LYS A 525 -11.26 26.60 -29.81
CA LYS A 525 -12.05 27.63 -30.48
C LYS A 525 -12.26 28.89 -29.63
N LEU A 526 -12.11 28.79 -28.30
CA LEU A 526 -12.17 29.94 -27.39
C LEU A 526 -10.91 30.82 -27.44
N LYS A 527 -9.83 30.34 -28.08
CA LYS A 527 -8.58 31.09 -28.33
C LYS A 527 -7.90 31.68 -27.08
N LEU A 528 -8.16 31.10 -25.92
CA LEU A 528 -7.51 31.47 -24.65
C LEU A 528 -6.08 30.90 -24.53
N HIS A 529 -5.73 29.90 -25.33
CA HIS A 529 -4.40 29.30 -25.32
C HIS A 529 -3.41 30.12 -26.14
N LYS A 530 -2.19 30.28 -25.64
CA LYS A 530 -1.07 30.87 -26.38
C LYS A 530 -0.55 29.88 -27.42
N LYS A 531 -0.21 30.38 -28.61
CA LYS A 531 0.43 29.56 -29.65
C LYS A 531 1.91 29.37 -29.34
N ASN A 532 2.45 28.23 -29.76
CA ASN A 532 3.88 27.94 -29.69
C ASN A 532 4.64 28.62 -30.85
N LYS A 533 5.97 28.48 -30.87
CA LYS A 533 6.85 29.08 -31.90
C LYS A 533 6.60 28.55 -33.32
N ASP A 534 6.11 27.32 -33.43
CA ASP A 534 5.78 26.68 -34.71
C ASP A 534 4.35 27.02 -35.19
N GLY A 535 3.64 27.91 -34.48
CA GLY A 535 2.26 28.32 -34.78
C GLY A 535 1.18 27.32 -34.33
N GLY A 536 1.57 26.23 -33.66
CA GLY A 536 0.69 25.23 -33.07
C GLY A 536 0.18 25.60 -31.69
N SER A 537 -0.85 24.91 -31.21
CA SER A 537 -1.51 25.21 -29.93
C SER A 537 -0.94 24.46 -28.71
N PHE A 538 0.00 23.53 -28.93
CA PHE A 538 0.58 22.71 -27.86
C PHE A 538 1.98 23.16 -27.50
N HIS A 539 2.23 23.32 -26.20
CA HIS A 539 3.54 23.59 -25.62
C HIS A 539 4.08 22.34 -24.94
N LYS A 540 5.40 22.21 -24.92
CA LYS A 540 6.13 21.14 -24.23
C LYS A 540 6.84 21.70 -23.01
N VAL A 541 6.63 21.05 -21.86
CA VAL A 541 7.41 21.31 -20.63
C VAL A 541 8.23 20.08 -20.28
N LYS A 542 9.46 20.29 -19.82
CA LYS A 542 10.37 19.24 -19.35
C LYS A 542 10.23 19.16 -17.84
N VAL A 543 9.93 17.98 -17.34
CA VAL A 543 9.86 17.71 -15.90
C VAL A 543 11.23 17.25 -15.44
N VAL A 544 11.86 18.00 -14.54
CA VAL A 544 13.17 17.71 -13.97
C VAL A 544 12.98 17.25 -12.52
N GLY A 545 12.91 15.93 -12.33
CA GLY A 545 12.84 15.31 -11.01
C GLY A 545 14.22 14.95 -10.42
N PRO A 546 14.30 14.71 -9.10
CA PRO A 546 15.56 14.42 -8.39
C PRO A 546 16.31 13.16 -8.86
N ASN A 547 15.66 12.28 -9.64
CA ASN A 547 16.25 11.06 -10.19
C ASN A 547 16.92 11.24 -11.57
N LYS A 548 17.20 12.47 -12.03
CA LYS A 548 17.87 12.81 -13.31
C LYS A 548 17.21 12.26 -14.60
N LYS A 549 16.03 11.64 -14.52
CA LYS A 549 15.22 11.27 -15.69
C LYS A 549 14.29 12.42 -16.05
N SER A 550 14.48 13.00 -17.23
CA SER A 550 13.59 14.05 -17.74
C SER A 550 12.44 13.43 -18.53
N SER A 551 11.19 13.72 -18.14
CA SER A 551 10.01 13.44 -18.97
C SER A 551 9.48 14.74 -19.57
N THR A 552 8.77 14.65 -20.70
CA THR A 552 8.17 15.82 -21.36
C THR A 552 6.66 15.71 -21.27
N LEU A 553 5.99 16.78 -20.85
CA LEU A 553 4.53 16.90 -20.86
C LEU A 553 4.12 17.85 -21.99
N CYS A 554 2.98 17.56 -22.62
CA CYS A 554 2.37 18.42 -23.63
C CYS A 554 1.07 19.01 -23.10
N GLY A 555 0.80 20.27 -23.41
CA GLY A 555 -0.33 20.99 -22.85
C GLY A 555 -0.57 22.35 -23.48
N TYR A 556 -1.56 23.06 -22.96
CA TYR A 556 -1.88 24.43 -23.35
C TYR A 556 -1.30 25.41 -22.35
N LEU A 557 -0.79 26.54 -22.83
CA LEU A 557 -0.36 27.64 -21.99
C LEU A 557 -1.46 28.72 -22.01
N VAL A 558 -1.96 29.12 -20.85
CA VAL A 558 -3.06 30.09 -20.68
C VAL A 558 -2.63 31.16 -19.68
N ASP A 559 -3.11 32.40 -19.83
CA ASP A 559 -2.85 33.44 -18.85
C ASP A 559 -3.61 33.16 -17.54
N LYS A 560 -2.98 33.49 -16.41
CA LYS A 560 -3.54 33.23 -15.08
C LYS A 560 -4.89 33.94 -14.87
N ASP A 561 -5.03 35.14 -15.43
CA ASP A 561 -6.20 36.00 -15.26
C ASP A 561 -7.44 35.45 -16.01
N ASP A 562 -7.24 34.53 -16.97
CA ASP A 562 -8.34 33.87 -17.68
C ASP A 562 -9.00 32.74 -16.85
N LEU A 563 -8.29 32.20 -15.85
CA LEU A 563 -8.67 30.99 -15.11
C LEU A 563 -8.69 31.15 -13.58
N MET A 564 -8.15 32.26 -13.05
CA MET A 564 -8.09 32.54 -11.61
C MET A 564 -8.60 33.95 -11.29
N GLU A 565 -8.96 34.16 -10.03
CA GLU A 565 -9.36 35.47 -9.50
C GLU A 565 -8.20 36.48 -9.59
N GLU A 566 -8.50 37.71 -10.02
CA GLU A 566 -7.52 38.80 -10.12
C GLU A 566 -6.81 39.03 -8.77
N GLY A 567 -5.48 39.00 -8.79
CA GLY A 567 -4.64 39.28 -7.62
C GLY A 567 -4.19 38.07 -6.80
N LYS A 568 -4.56 36.84 -7.17
CA LYS A 568 -4.03 35.62 -6.53
C LYS A 568 -2.58 35.36 -6.98
N GLU A 569 -1.64 35.38 -6.03
CA GLU A 569 -0.26 34.99 -6.30
C GLU A 569 -0.15 33.47 -6.53
N VAL A 570 0.48 33.10 -7.64
CA VAL A 570 0.75 31.70 -7.99
C VAL A 570 2.25 31.55 -8.22
N PHE A 571 2.84 30.55 -7.59
CA PHE A 571 4.27 30.27 -7.71
C PHE A 571 4.53 29.28 -8.84
N ASP A 572 5.56 29.54 -9.63
CA ASP A 572 6.02 28.60 -10.65
C ASP A 572 6.45 27.27 -10.04
N ASN A 573 6.20 26.19 -10.76
CA ASN A 573 6.58 24.86 -10.33
C ASN A 573 8.09 24.67 -10.55
N PRO A 574 8.90 24.45 -9.49
CA PRO A 574 10.35 24.39 -9.59
C PRO A 574 10.89 23.13 -10.29
N PHE A 575 10.00 22.20 -10.66
CA PHE A 575 10.35 20.94 -11.29
C PHE A 575 9.92 20.85 -12.76
N ILE A 576 9.39 21.92 -13.35
CA ILE A 576 9.08 21.96 -14.78
C ILE A 576 9.69 23.19 -15.43
N ASP A 577 10.25 22.99 -16.61
CA ASP A 577 10.80 24.06 -17.44
C ASP A 577 10.11 24.04 -18.80
N LEU A 578 9.69 25.21 -19.30
CA LEU A 578 9.14 25.32 -20.65
C LEU A 578 10.25 25.05 -21.67
N VAL A 579 10.08 24.01 -22.49
CA VAL A 579 11.07 23.62 -23.52
C VAL A 579 10.96 24.55 -24.72
N ASP A 580 9.75 25.02 -25.00
CA ASP A 580 9.47 25.96 -26.07
C ASP A 580 9.71 27.38 -25.52
N GLY A 581 10.98 27.77 -25.45
CA GLY A 581 11.43 28.94 -24.66
C GLY A 581 10.58 30.20 -24.82
N ASN A 582 10.38 30.92 -23.72
CA ASN A 582 9.69 32.20 -23.54
C ASN A 582 8.96 32.81 -24.77
N PRO A 583 7.62 32.92 -24.76
CA PRO A 583 6.84 33.60 -25.81
C PRO A 583 6.99 35.14 -25.85
N GLU A 584 7.96 35.73 -25.14
CA GLU A 584 8.17 37.19 -25.10
C GLU A 584 9.63 37.53 -25.43
N GLU A 585 9.88 37.67 -26.73
CA GLU A 585 10.64 38.80 -27.29
C GLU A 585 9.72 39.56 -28.25
#